data_AF-A0A2B2LKG9-F1
#
_entry.id   AF-A0A2B2LKG9-F1
#
_cell.length_a   1.000
_cell.length_b   1.000
_cell.length_c   1.000
_cell.angle_alpha   90.00
_cell.angle_beta   90.00
_cell.angle_gamma   90.00
#
_symmetry.space_group_name_H-M   'P 1'
#
loop_
_entity.id
_entity.type
_entity.pdbx_description
1 polymer ?
#
loop_
_entity_poly.entity_id
_entity_poly.type
_entity_poly.pdbx_seq_one_letter_code
_entity_poly.pdbx_strand_id
1 'polypeptide(L)' 'MTLLITFLLSKKSYKKPVIKYIPTLILFIFAVIFSVMFVLNNGMGELMIAVFLGSAAIVNGLLLLTLKVVRVIVAKGK' A
#
# COMPACT_ATOMS: atom_id res chain seq x y z
N MET A 1 -2.58 -7.54 -8.84
CA MET A 1 -2.03 -6.45 -9.69
C MET A 1 -1.36 -5.33 -8.91
N THR A 2 -1.95 -4.82 -7.82
CA THR A 2 -1.38 -3.71 -7.02
C THR A 2 0.03 -3.97 -6.47
N LEU A 3 0.30 -5.15 -5.92
CA LEU A 3 1.64 -5.53 -5.43
C LEU A 3 2.71 -5.49 -6.54
N LEU A 4 2.37 -5.98 -7.74
CA LEU A 4 3.23 -5.97 -8.92
C LEU A 4 3.56 -4.54 -9.36
N ILE A 5 2.55 -3.66 -9.38
CA ILE A 5 2.72 -2.23 -9.70
C ILE A 5 3.59 -1.54 -8.64
N THR A 6 3.34 -1.79 -7.35
CA THR A 6 4.16 -1.25 -6.24
C THR A 6 5.62 -1.70 -6.35
N PHE A 7 5.86 -2.96 -6.71
CA PHE A 7 7.19 -3.50 -6.95
C PHE A 7 7.89 -2.84 -8.16
N LEU A 8 7.20 -2.73 -9.29
CA LEU A 8 7.71 -2.09 -10.51
C LEU A 8 8.02 -0.60 -10.29
N LEU A 9 7.12 0.13 -9.63
CA LEU A 9 7.33 1.53 -9.25
C LEU A 9 8.48 1.67 -8.26
N SER A 10 8.62 0.75 -7.31
CA SER A 10 9.76 0.75 -6.39
C SER A 10 11.08 0.61 -7.15
N LYS A 11 11.17 -0.27 -8.16
CA LYS A 11 12.37 -0.43 -9.02
C LYS A 11 12.65 0.80 -9.89
N LYS A 12 11.62 1.37 -10.53
CA LYS A 12 11.76 2.45 -11.53
C LYS A 12 11.90 3.85 -10.91
N SER A 13 11.35 4.06 -9.71
CA SER A 13 11.34 5.37 -9.04
C SER A 13 12.63 5.68 -8.28
N TYR A 14 13.76 5.64 -9.01
CA TYR A 14 15.06 6.05 -8.50
C TYR A 14 15.16 7.57 -8.33
N LYS A 15 14.41 8.35 -9.13
CA LYS A 15 14.42 9.83 -9.12
C LYS A 15 13.35 10.48 -8.23
N LYS A 16 12.27 9.78 -7.86
CA LYS A 16 11.16 10.34 -7.06
C LYS A 16 10.69 9.35 -5.99
N PRO A 17 11.29 9.34 -4.78
CA PRO A 17 11.05 8.31 -3.78
C PRO A 17 9.59 8.24 -3.28
N VAL A 18 8.79 9.28 -3.49
CA VAL A 18 7.39 9.38 -3.03
C VAL A 18 6.42 8.60 -3.92
N ILE A 19 6.69 8.45 -5.23
CA ILE A 19 5.73 7.87 -6.19
C ILE A 19 5.36 6.42 -5.86
N LYS A 20 6.31 5.65 -5.31
CA LYS A 20 6.08 4.24 -4.94
C LYS A 20 5.08 4.05 -3.78
N TYR A 21 4.77 5.10 -3.02
CA TYR A 21 3.80 5.08 -1.91
C TYR A 21 2.38 5.45 -2.35
N ILE A 22 2.21 6.06 -3.53
CA ILE A 22 0.91 6.49 -4.06
C ILE A 22 -0.10 5.34 -4.09
N PRO A 23 0.23 4.12 -4.58
CA PRO A 23 -0.73 3.02 -4.58
C PRO A 23 -1.20 2.63 -3.18
N THR A 24 -0.29 2.60 -2.20
CA THR A 24 -0.61 2.31 -0.81
C THR A 24 -1.53 3.37 -0.20
N LEU A 25 -1.26 4.65 -0.48
CA LEU A 25 -2.07 5.77 0.01
C LEU A 25 -3.49 5.73 -0.57
N ILE A 26 -3.63 5.47 -1.87
CA ILE A 26 -4.93 5.36 -2.53
C ILE A 26 -5.76 4.22 -1.91
N LEU A 27 -5.15 3.04 -1.71
CA LEU A 27 -5.82 1.91 -1.07
C LEU A 27 -6.28 2.24 0.35
N PHE A 28 -5.43 2.95 1.11
CA PHE A 28 -5.76 3.36 2.46
C PHE A 28 -6.93 4.36 2.50
N ILE A 29 -6.93 5.37 1.63
CA ILE A 29 -8.03 6.35 1.54
C ILE A 29 -9.35 5.65 1.22
N PHE A 30 -9.36 4.73 0.24
CA PHE A 30 -10.58 3.97 -0.06
C PHE A 30 -11.03 3.08 1.09
N ALA A 31 -10.10 2.41 1.78
CA ALA A 31 -10.44 1.60 2.95
C ALA A 31 -11.12 2.45 4.05
N VAL A 32 -10.64 3.67 4.28
CA VAL A 32 -11.24 4.61 5.24
C VAL A 32 -12.63 5.04 4.79
N ILE A 33 -12.82 5.39 3.51
CA ILE A 33 -14.14 5.77 2.97
C ILE A 33 -15.15 4.64 3.17
N PHE A 34 -14.82 3.41 2.78
CA PHE A 34 -15.70 2.26 2.97
C PHE A 34 -15.94 1.92 4.45
N SER A 35 -14.96 2.14 5.32
CA SER A 35 -15.14 1.99 6.77
C SER A 35 -16.13 3.01 7.33
N VAL A 36 -16.09 4.26 6.86
CA VAL A 36 -17.05 5.29 7.27
C VAL A 36 -18.45 4.94 6.76
N MET A 37 -18.57 4.48 5.51
CA MET A 37 -19.85 4.02 4.96
C MET A 37 -20.42 2.85 5.78
N PHE A 38 -19.58 1.89 6.16
CA PHE A 38 -20.00 0.78 7.04
C PHE A 38 -20.52 1.28 8.38
N VAL A 39 -19.86 2.25 9.02
CA VAL A 39 -20.32 2.80 10.32
C VAL A 39 -21.68 3.49 10.18
N LEU A 40 -21.94 4.17 9.04
CA LEU A 40 -23.18 4.90 8.82
C LEU A 40 -24.34 4.01 8.36
N ASN A 41 -24.07 3.02 7.51
CA ASN A 41 -25.09 2.21 6.83
C ASN A 41 -25.18 0.78 7.35
N ASN A 42 -24.25 0.35 8.21
CA ASN A 42 -24.07 -1.01 8.69
C ASN A 42 -24.00 -2.06 7.55
N GLY A 43 -23.43 -1.66 6.41
CA GLY A 43 -23.34 -2.49 5.21
C GLY A 43 -22.26 -3.55 5.31
N MET A 44 -22.64 -4.82 5.43
CA MET A 44 -21.68 -5.95 5.48
C MET A 44 -20.78 -6.03 4.23
N GLY A 45 -21.27 -5.59 3.06
CA GLY A 45 -20.47 -5.47 1.85
C GLY A 45 -19.40 -4.37 1.94
N GLU A 46 -19.73 -3.23 2.55
CA GLU A 46 -18.80 -2.12 2.76
C GLU A 46 -17.69 -2.52 3.73
N LEU A 47 -18.02 -3.28 4.78
CA LEU A 47 -17.06 -3.86 5.71
C LEU A 47 -16.09 -4.80 5.00
N MET A 48 -16.58 -5.73 4.17
CA MET A 48 -15.72 -6.65 3.43
C MET A 48 -14.74 -5.90 2.52
N ILE A 49 -15.21 -4.86 1.83
CA ILE A 49 -14.37 -4.04 0.96
C ILE A 49 -13.34 -3.25 1.79
N ALA A 50 -13.75 -2.66 2.92
CA ALA A 50 -12.85 -1.93 3.80
C ALA A 50 -11.72 -2.83 4.34
N VAL A 51 -12.06 -4.04 4.77
CA VAL A 51 -11.08 -5.04 5.27
C VAL A 51 -10.14 -5.49 4.14
N PHE A 52 -10.67 -5.76 2.95
CA PHE A 52 -9.86 -6.16 1.80
C PHE A 52 -8.89 -5.06 1.37
N LEU A 53 -9.36 -3.82 1.25
CA LEU A 53 -8.53 -2.68 0.87
C LEU A 53 -7.52 -2.33 1.96
N GLY A 54 -7.92 -2.38 3.22
CA GLY A 54 -7.06 -2.14 4.37
C GLY A 54 -5.92 -3.15 4.47
N SER A 55 -6.24 -4.44 4.37
CA SER A 55 -5.23 -5.50 4.35
C SER A 55 -4.29 -5.37 3.14
N ALA A 56 -4.82 -5.07 1.95
CA ALA A 56 -4.00 -4.79 0.77
C ALA A 56 -3.07 -3.58 0.95
N ALA A 57 -3.52 -2.51 1.62
CA ALA A 57 -2.69 -1.35 1.94
C ALA A 57 -1.55 -1.74 2.90
N ILE A 58 -1.84 -2.49 3.96
CA ILE A 58 -0.83 -2.98 4.93
C ILE A 58 0.24 -3.80 4.22
N VAL A 59 -0.15 -4.78 3.41
CA VAL A 59 0.79 -5.65 2.69
C VAL A 59 1.66 -4.84 1.71
N ASN A 60 1.08 -3.87 0.99
CA ASN A 60 1.86 -2.99 0.12
C ASN A 60 2.85 -2.11 0.92
N GLY A 61 2.43 -1.59 2.08
CA GLY A 61 3.30 -0.82 2.97
C GLY A 61 4.48 -1.63 3.48
N LEU A 62 4.24 -2.87 3.92
CA LEU A 62 5.28 -3.81 4.36
C LEU A 62 6.25 -4.13 3.23
N LEU A 63 5.76 -4.41 2.01
CA LEU A 63 6.61 -4.64 0.85
C LEU A 63 7.56 -3.45 0.59
N LEU A 64 7.06 -2.22 0.69
CA LEU A 64 7.88 -1.02 0.50
C LEU A 64 8.94 -0.86 1.59
N LEU A 65 8.63 -1.22 2.84
CA LEU A 65 9.60 -1.24 3.94
C LEU A 65 10.68 -2.28 3.73
N THR A 66 10.31 -3.51 3.38
CA THR A 66 11.27 -4.58 3.08
C THR A 66 12.20 -4.20 1.94
N LEU A 67 11.66 -3.65 0.84
CA LEU A 67 12.48 -3.17 -0.28
C LEU A 67 13.41 -2.01 0.12
N LYS A 68 13.01 -1.15 1.07
CA LYS A 68 13.88 -0.10 1.62
C LYS A 68 15.01 -0.70 2.44
N VAL A 69 14.72 -1.65 3.34
CA VAL A 69 15.71 -2.32 4.20
C VAL A 69 16.73 -3.07 3.36
N VAL A 70 16.29 -3.91 2.42
CA VAL A 70 17.19 -4.66 1.52
C VAL A 70 18.13 -3.71 0.78
N ARG A 71 17.63 -2.56 0.30
CA ARG A 71 18.48 -1.56 -0.36
C ARG A 71 19.52 -0.94 0.56
N VAL A 72 19.14 -0.59 1.79
CA VAL A 72 20.09 -0.02 2.77
C VAL A 72 21.19 -1.02 3.10
N ILE A 73 20.84 -2.30 3.24
CA ILE A 73 21.81 -3.38 3.48
C ILE A 73 22.74 -3.53 2.27
N VAL A 74 22.20 -3.63 1.05
CA VAL A 74 22.99 -3.76 -0.19
C VAL A 74 23.89 -2.55 -0.43
N ALA A 75 23.44 -1.34 -0.09
CA ALA A 75 24.24 -0.11 -0.23
C ALA A 75 25.33 0.03 0.84
N LYS A 76 25.20 -0.62 2.01
CA LYS A 76 26.24 -0.64 3.07
C LYS A 76 27.25 -1.77 2.91
N GLY A 77 26.90 -2.85 2.19
CA GLY A 77 27.78 -3.99 1.92
C GLY A 77 28.65 -3.84 0.66
N LYS A 78 28.51 -2.72 -0.05
CA LYS A 78 29.45 -2.23 -1.05
C LYS A 78 30.22 -1.05 -0.48
#